data_AF-A0A3S2VWB7-F1
#
_entry.id   AF-A0A3S2VWB7-F1
#
_cell.length_a   1.000
_cell.length_b   1.000
_cell.length_c   1.000
_cell.angle_alpha   90.00
_cell.angle_beta   90.00
_cell.angle_gamma   90.00
#
_symmetry.space_group_name_H-M   'P 1'
#
loop_
_entity.id
_entity.type
_entity.pdbx_description
1 polymer ?
#
loop_
_entity_poly.entity_id
_entity_poly.type
_entity_poly.pdbx_seq_one_letter_code
_entity_poly.pdbx_strand_id
1 'polypeptide(L)'
;MKLLYVALALYTLPVTGPAQVVQGNEAVRFVDGVRKVSTPPLPKRSPPLCRADARCHAGAWRMVEGADGLRECTEPWARPGTCRASTYGTERLRRVWVAQHQGRWLQCQFPVLGSRCVDMAARPPANLPTDAVQ
;
A
#
# COMPACT_ATOMS: atom_id res chain seq x y z
N MET A 1 33.95 -7.99 -51.80
CA MET A 1 33.73 -8.22 -50.35
C MET A 1 32.60 -7.30 -49.90
N LYS A 2 31.44 -7.86 -49.52
CA LYS A 2 30.25 -7.12 -49.06
C LYS A 2 30.27 -7.10 -47.53
N LEU A 3 30.53 -5.94 -46.94
CA LEU A 3 30.44 -5.73 -45.49
C LEU A 3 28.97 -5.44 -45.13
N LEU A 4 28.32 -6.39 -44.45
CA LEU A 4 27.02 -6.18 -43.82
C LEU A 4 27.22 -5.37 -42.53
N TYR A 5 26.57 -4.21 -42.44
CA TYR A 5 26.39 -3.48 -41.18
C TYR A 5 25.15 -4.04 -40.46
N VAL A 6 25.34 -4.61 -39.28
CA VAL A 6 24.25 -4.98 -38.37
C VAL A 6 23.97 -3.77 -37.47
N ALA A 7 22.85 -3.10 -37.70
CA ALA A 7 22.38 -2.03 -36.81
C ALA A 7 21.75 -2.66 -35.55
N LEU A 8 22.40 -2.49 -34.40
CA LEU A 8 21.87 -2.88 -33.10
C LEU A 8 20.84 -1.83 -32.66
N ALA A 9 19.55 -2.14 -32.76
CA ALA A 9 18.48 -1.29 -32.23
C ALA A 9 18.39 -1.48 -30.70
N LEU A 10 18.81 -0.47 -29.94
CA LEU A 10 18.62 -0.39 -28.49
C LEU A 10 17.15 -0.06 -28.20
N TYR A 11 16.35 -1.06 -27.84
CA TYR A 11 15.00 -0.86 -27.30
C TYR A 11 15.11 -0.39 -25.85
N THR A 12 14.69 0.85 -25.57
CA THR A 12 14.50 1.33 -24.21
C THR A 12 13.20 0.74 -23.65
N LEU A 13 13.32 -0.22 -22.72
CA LEU A 13 12.17 -0.71 -21.96
C LEU A 13 11.66 0.42 -21.07
N PRO A 14 10.36 0.75 -21.09
CA PRO A 14 9.80 1.69 -20.13
C PRO A 14 9.94 1.10 -18.72
N VAL A 15 10.71 1.78 -17.86
CA VAL A 15 10.71 1.52 -16.42
C VAL A 15 9.30 1.80 -15.92
N THR A 16 8.53 0.74 -15.73
CA THR A 16 7.26 0.78 -15.03
C THR A 16 7.59 0.79 -13.54
N GLY A 17 7.38 1.94 -12.88
CA GLY A 17 7.40 1.99 -11.43
C GLY A 17 6.38 1.01 -10.85
N PRO A 18 6.52 0.58 -9.58
CA PRO A 18 5.56 -0.33 -8.97
C PRO A 18 4.16 0.24 -9.14
N ALA A 19 3.27 -0.54 -9.76
CA ALA A 19 1.88 -0.19 -9.93
C ALA A 19 1.20 0.07 -8.57
N GLN A 20 0.01 0.67 -8.60
CA GLN A 20 -0.81 0.71 -7.38
C GLN A 20 -1.14 -0.71 -6.96
N VAL A 21 -0.96 -1.03 -5.68
CA VAL A 21 -1.41 -2.33 -5.15
C VAL A 21 -2.90 -2.30 -4.88
N VAL A 22 -3.42 -1.21 -4.32
CA VAL A 22 -4.86 -1.07 -4.11
C VAL A 22 -5.47 -0.40 -5.34
N GLN A 23 -6.23 -1.16 -6.12
CA GLN A 23 -6.80 -0.66 -7.36
C GLN A 23 -7.77 0.51 -7.09
N GLY A 24 -7.48 1.66 -7.72
CA GLY A 24 -8.27 2.89 -7.60
C GLY A 24 -7.87 3.78 -6.43
N ASN A 25 -6.81 3.44 -5.69
CA ASN A 25 -6.35 4.22 -4.54
C ASN A 25 -5.84 5.61 -4.94
N GLU A 26 -6.59 6.65 -4.61
CA GLU A 26 -6.26 8.04 -4.94
C GLU A 26 -5.08 8.59 -4.13
N ALA A 27 -4.67 7.88 -3.06
CA ALA A 27 -3.53 8.23 -2.24
C ALA A 27 -2.20 8.04 -2.97
N VAL A 28 -2.19 7.24 -4.05
CA VAL A 28 -1.03 7.00 -4.89
C VAL A 28 -1.32 7.60 -6.26
N ARG A 29 -0.50 8.56 -6.69
CA ARG A 29 -0.63 9.19 -8.00
C ARG A 29 0.71 9.19 -8.71
N PHE A 30 0.70 9.19 -10.02
CA PHE A 30 1.90 9.38 -10.82
C PHE A 30 1.80 10.76 -11.47
N VAL A 31 2.75 11.64 -11.14
CA VAL A 31 2.86 12.98 -11.71
C VAL A 31 4.20 13.04 -12.41
N ASP A 32 4.21 13.21 -13.72
CA ASP A 32 5.43 13.22 -14.56
C ASP A 32 6.31 11.97 -14.35
N GLY A 33 5.68 10.81 -14.20
CA GLY A 33 6.37 9.54 -13.91
C GLY A 33 6.84 9.37 -12.46
N VAL A 34 6.70 10.41 -11.62
CA VAL A 34 7.06 10.36 -10.21
C VAL A 34 5.87 9.91 -9.37
N ARG A 35 6.06 8.83 -8.59
CA ARG A 35 5.07 8.34 -7.62
C ARG A 35 4.93 9.34 -6.47
N LYS A 36 3.79 10.02 -6.40
CA LYS A 36 3.36 10.87 -5.29
C LYS A 36 2.44 10.07 -4.40
N VAL A 37 2.69 10.13 -3.10
CA VAL A 37 1.94 9.35 -2.11
C VAL A 37 1.48 10.25 -0.97
N SER A 38 0.24 10.05 -0.55
CA SER A 38 -0.35 10.66 0.65
C SER A 38 -0.67 9.56 1.66
N THR A 39 -0.61 9.89 2.94
CA THR A 39 -1.04 9.02 4.03
C THR A 39 -2.18 9.69 4.80
N PRO A 40 -3.00 8.90 5.53
CA PRO A 40 -4.06 9.49 6.34
C PRO A 40 -3.49 10.49 7.36
N PRO A 41 -4.17 11.63 7.58
CA PRO A 41 -3.70 12.63 8.51
C PRO A 41 -3.72 12.07 9.93
N LEU A 42 -2.68 12.40 10.71
CA LEU A 42 -2.60 12.00 12.11
C LEU A 42 -3.78 12.60 12.90
N PRO A 43 -4.38 11.82 13.83
CA PRO A 43 -5.43 12.33 14.68
C PRO A 43 -4.84 13.35 15.67
N LYS A 44 -5.65 14.35 16.06
CA LYS A 44 -5.26 15.38 17.04
C LYS A 44 -4.73 14.81 18.35
N ARG A 45 -5.20 13.63 18.74
CA ARG A 45 -4.68 12.83 19.86
C ARG A 45 -4.31 11.47 19.30
N SER A 46 -3.02 11.18 19.27
CA SER A 46 -2.51 9.90 18.80
C SER A 46 -2.25 8.97 19.99
N PRO A 47 -2.59 7.67 19.88
CA PRO A 47 -2.19 6.69 20.87
C PRO A 47 -0.65 6.55 20.89
N PRO A 48 -0.08 6.02 21.98
CA PRO A 48 1.34 5.73 22.06
C PRO A 48 1.85 4.96 20.84
N LEU A 49 3.11 5.23 20.46
CA LEU A 49 3.73 4.60 19.31
C LEU A 49 3.78 3.09 19.50
N CYS A 50 3.07 2.35 18.65
CA CYS A 50 3.28 0.92 18.52
C CYS A 50 4.22 0.64 17.35
N ARG A 51 5.48 0.33 17.67
CA ARG A 51 6.49 0.04 16.64
C ARG A 51 6.18 -1.28 15.93
N ALA A 52 6.43 -1.34 14.61
CA ALA A 52 6.17 -2.53 13.81
C ALA A 52 7.04 -3.75 14.22
N ASP A 53 8.20 -3.51 14.82
CA ASP A 53 9.12 -4.54 15.31
C ASP A 53 8.77 -5.05 16.73
N ALA A 54 7.89 -4.34 17.46
CA ALA A 54 7.67 -4.55 18.89
C ALA A 54 6.48 -5.46 19.25
N ARG A 55 5.81 -6.10 18.27
CA ARG A 55 4.63 -6.98 18.48
C ARG A 55 3.50 -6.39 19.34
N CYS A 56 3.41 -5.07 19.44
CA CYS A 56 2.46 -4.37 20.30
C CYS A 56 1.08 -4.15 19.65
N HIS A 57 0.88 -4.61 18.41
CA HIS A 57 -0.37 -4.43 17.70
C HIS A 57 -1.22 -5.69 17.82
N ALA A 58 -2.51 -5.51 18.13
CA ALA A 58 -3.50 -6.58 18.05
C ALA A 58 -4.25 -6.50 16.72
N GLY A 59 -4.52 -7.66 16.13
CA GLY A 59 -5.35 -7.77 14.92
C GLY A 59 -4.58 -7.64 13.60
N ALA A 60 -5.26 -7.12 12.59
CA ALA A 60 -4.75 -7.04 11.23
C ALA A 60 -3.69 -5.96 11.03
N TRP A 61 -2.75 -6.23 10.12
CA TRP A 61 -1.83 -5.22 9.61
C TRP A 61 -2.58 -4.25 8.70
N ARG A 62 -2.27 -2.95 8.83
CA ARG A 62 -2.80 -1.90 7.98
C ARG A 62 -1.86 -1.79 6.79
N MET A 63 -2.34 -2.18 5.63
CA MET A 63 -1.60 -2.13 4.39
C MET A 63 -1.70 -0.72 3.83
N VAL A 64 -0.59 0.01 3.85
CA VAL A 64 -0.52 1.41 3.41
C VAL A 64 0.49 1.49 2.27
N GLU A 65 0.08 2.05 1.14
CA GLU A 65 1.02 2.37 0.08
C GLU A 65 1.81 3.63 0.45
N GLY A 66 3.14 3.53 0.45
CA GLY A 66 4.09 4.60 0.70
C GLY A 66 4.95 4.90 -0.54
N ALA A 67 5.89 5.84 -0.39
CA ALA A 67 6.87 6.16 -1.44
C ALA A 67 7.69 4.92 -1.86
N ASP A 68 8.04 4.07 -0.89
CA ASP A 68 8.80 2.83 -1.10
C ASP A 68 7.92 1.63 -1.49
N GLY A 69 6.66 1.87 -1.87
CA GLY A 69 5.69 0.83 -2.18
C GLY A 69 4.84 0.40 -0.98
N LEU A 70 4.36 -0.84 -0.99
CA LEU A 70 3.42 -1.33 0.01
C LEU A 70 4.09 -1.58 1.36
N ARG A 71 3.46 -1.12 2.44
CA ARG A 71 3.95 -1.23 3.82
C ARG A 71 2.94 -1.92 4.70
N GLU A 72 3.44 -2.71 5.64
CA GLU A 72 2.66 -3.29 6.74
C GLU A 72 2.80 -2.41 7.97
N CYS A 73 1.70 -1.80 8.40
CA CYS A 73 1.68 -0.86 9.51
C CYS A 73 0.83 -1.35 10.69
N THR A 74 1.25 -1.01 11.90
CA THR A 74 0.49 -1.28 13.13
C THR A 74 -0.75 -0.37 13.27
N GLU A 75 -0.81 0.70 12.46
CA GLU A 75 -1.84 1.72 12.43
C GLU A 75 -1.95 2.34 11.01
N PRO A 76 -3.04 3.03 10.66
CA PRO A 76 -3.28 3.43 9.26
C PRO A 76 -2.52 4.70 8.83
N TRP A 77 -2.06 5.54 9.76
CA TRP A 77 -1.44 6.84 9.45
C TRP A 77 0.02 6.74 8.96
N ALA A 78 0.61 5.55 9.06
CA ALA A 78 1.96 5.25 8.60
C ALA A 78 3.05 6.21 9.11
N ARG A 79 2.96 6.65 10.38
CA ARG A 79 4.00 7.49 10.98
C ARG A 79 5.32 6.72 11.14
N PRO A 80 6.48 7.40 11.15
CA PRO A 80 7.78 6.75 11.27
C PRO A 80 7.84 5.75 12.43
N GLY A 81 8.40 4.56 12.17
CA GLY A 81 8.52 3.47 13.14
C GLY A 81 7.29 2.55 13.27
N THR A 82 6.12 2.94 12.73
CA THR A 82 4.90 2.09 12.80
C THR A 82 4.74 1.12 11.64
N CYS A 83 5.60 1.21 10.63
CA CYS A 83 5.50 0.41 9.41
C CYS A 83 6.79 -0.35 9.11
N ARG A 84 6.65 -1.57 8.62
CA ARG A 84 7.72 -2.42 8.08
C ARG A 84 7.51 -2.68 6.59
N ALA A 85 8.51 -3.28 5.95
CA ALA A 85 8.36 -3.78 4.58
C ALA A 85 7.22 -4.80 4.53
N SER A 86 6.41 -4.75 3.48
CA SER A 86 5.28 -5.66 3.32
C SER A 86 5.74 -7.09 3.07
N THR A 87 5.07 -8.06 3.72
CA THR A 87 5.19 -9.50 3.44
C THR A 87 3.96 -10.03 2.71
N TYR A 88 3.16 -9.15 2.10
CA TYR A 88 2.07 -9.53 1.21
C TYR A 88 2.58 -10.39 0.05
N GLY A 89 1.93 -11.53 -0.18
CA GLY A 89 2.34 -12.56 -1.14
C GLY A 89 3.35 -13.58 -0.58
N THR A 90 4.00 -13.32 0.55
CA THR A 90 4.98 -14.25 1.15
C THR A 90 4.55 -14.81 2.51
N GLU A 91 3.74 -14.07 3.28
CA GLU A 91 3.23 -14.51 4.58
C GLU A 91 1.69 -14.45 4.66
N ARG A 92 1.10 -15.42 5.35
CA ARG A 92 -0.34 -15.46 5.67
C ARG A 92 -0.63 -14.63 6.92
N LEU A 93 -1.03 -13.37 6.73
CA LEU A 93 -1.41 -12.46 7.81
C LEU A 93 -2.79 -11.87 7.56
N ARG A 94 -3.50 -11.56 8.65
CA ARG A 94 -4.71 -10.71 8.57
C ARG A 94 -4.29 -9.31 8.14
N ARG A 95 -4.90 -8.81 7.08
CA ARG A 95 -4.59 -7.52 6.47
C ARG A 95 -5.86 -6.71 6.24
N VAL A 96 -5.74 -5.39 6.38
CA VAL A 96 -6.78 -4.44 5.99
C VAL A 96 -6.11 -3.36 5.15
N TRP A 97 -6.74 -2.98 4.05
CA TRP A 97 -6.15 -2.11 3.04
C TRP A 97 -6.59 -0.67 3.25
N VAL A 98 -5.63 0.22 3.46
CA VAL A 98 -5.89 1.64 3.64
C VAL A 98 -5.78 2.33 2.30
N ALA A 99 -6.85 3.00 1.89
CA ALA A 99 -6.91 3.69 0.61
C ALA A 99 -7.67 5.01 0.73
N GLN A 100 -7.37 5.93 -0.19
CA GLN A 100 -8.15 7.15 -0.35
C GLN A 100 -9.09 7.00 -1.53
N HIS A 101 -10.34 7.44 -1.35
CA HIS A 101 -11.32 7.52 -2.42
C HIS A 101 -12.27 8.69 -2.17
N GLN A 102 -12.50 9.52 -3.19
CA GLN A 102 -13.37 10.70 -3.12
C GLN A 102 -13.06 11.60 -1.91
N GLY A 103 -11.77 11.77 -1.62
CA GLY A 103 -11.31 12.58 -0.48
C GLY A 103 -11.50 11.94 0.92
N ARG A 104 -12.02 10.72 1.00
CA ARG A 104 -12.20 9.97 2.26
C ARG A 104 -11.14 8.89 2.41
N TRP A 105 -10.78 8.60 3.66
CA TRP A 105 -9.91 7.49 3.99
C TRP A 105 -10.74 6.26 4.34
N LEU A 106 -10.45 5.16 3.67
CA LEU A 106 -11.17 3.91 3.78
C LEU A 106 -10.24 2.82 4.29
N GLN A 107 -10.84 1.83 4.92
CA GLN A 107 -10.22 0.56 5.25
C GLN A 107 -11.04 -0.57 4.60
N CYS A 108 -10.38 -1.33 3.74
CA CYS A 108 -10.98 -2.32 2.85
C CYS A 108 -10.52 -3.74 3.19
N GLN A 109 -11.42 -4.71 3.02
CA GLN A 109 -11.12 -6.12 3.22
C GLN A 109 -10.09 -6.66 2.21
N PHE A 110 -10.13 -6.17 0.96
CA PHE A 110 -9.28 -6.60 -0.15
C PHE A 110 -8.59 -5.39 -0.81
N PRO A 111 -7.53 -5.58 -1.63
CA PRO A 111 -6.80 -4.50 -2.29
C PRO A 111 -7.57 -3.90 -3.50
N VAL A 112 -8.86 -3.64 -3.34
CA VAL A 112 -9.72 -3.05 -4.37
C VAL A 112 -10.84 -2.25 -3.71
N LEU A 113 -11.12 -1.05 -4.24
CA LEU A 113 -12.15 -0.16 -3.69
C LEU A 113 -13.58 -0.71 -3.78
N GLY A 114 -13.86 -1.59 -4.74
CA GLY A 114 -15.15 -2.29 -4.87
C GLY A 114 -15.38 -3.38 -3.82
N SER A 115 -14.41 -3.62 -2.92
CA SER A 115 -14.56 -4.58 -1.83
C SER A 115 -15.37 -4.01 -0.66
N ARG A 116 -15.56 -4.81 0.39
CA ARG A 116 -16.15 -4.34 1.66
C ARG A 116 -15.21 -3.32 2.34
N CYS A 117 -15.37 -2.06 1.93
CA CYS A 117 -14.68 -0.89 2.47
C CYS A 117 -15.58 -0.15 3.45
N VAL A 118 -15.00 0.30 4.56
CA VAL A 118 -15.66 1.18 5.53
C VAL A 118 -14.80 2.42 5.74
N ASP A 119 -15.42 3.47 6.28
CA ASP A 119 -14.68 4.65 6.71
C ASP A 119 -13.57 4.26 7.70
N MET A 120 -12.39 4.88 7.58
CA MET A 120 -11.25 4.60 8.46
C MET A 120 -11.56 4.96 9.92
N ALA A 121 -12.50 5.89 10.18
CA ALA A 121 -12.96 6.21 11.53
C ALA A 121 -13.93 5.15 12.11
N ALA A 122 -14.48 4.26 11.30
CA ALA A 122 -15.32 3.17 11.76
C ALA A 122 -14.48 1.97 12.26
N ARG A 123 -15.15 0.99 12.86
CA ARG A 123 -14.50 -0.29 13.18
C ARG A 123 -14.05 -0.97 11.89
N PRO A 124 -12.85 -1.58 11.86
CA PRO A 124 -12.40 -2.37 10.72
C PRO A 124 -13.43 -3.45 10.35
N PRO A 125 -13.56 -3.82 9.06
CA PRO A 125 -14.49 -4.86 8.63
C PRO A 125 -14.31 -6.14 9.45
N ALA A 126 -15.36 -6.67 10.08
CA ALA A 126 -15.23 -7.73 11.10
C ALA A 126 -14.82 -9.10 10.55
N ASN A 127 -14.99 -9.34 9.24
CA ASN A 127 -14.73 -10.62 8.58
C ASN A 127 -13.42 -10.62 7.78
N LEU A 128 -12.34 -10.03 8.31
CA LEU A 128 -11.06 -10.03 7.60
C LEU A 128 -10.57 -11.48 7.41
N PRO A 129 -10.38 -11.97 6.17
CA PRO A 129 -9.77 -13.27 5.96
C PRO A 129 -8.32 -13.22 6.45
N THR A 130 -7.82 -14.34 6.95
CA THR A 130 -6.36 -14.59 7.05
C THR A 130 -5.72 -14.73 5.67
N ASP A 131 -6.55 -14.91 4.64
CA ASP A 131 -6.14 -15.13 3.26
C ASP A 131 -6.04 -13.80 2.51
N ALA A 132 -4.85 -13.22 2.61
CA ALA A 132 -4.32 -12.31 1.61
C ALA A 132 -2.94 -12.88 1.20
N VAL A 133 -2.95 -14.11 0.70
CA VAL A 133 -1.87 -14.68 -0.12
C VAL A 133 -2.52 -14.95 -1.46
N GLN A 134 -2.20 -14.08 -2.42
CA GLN A 134 -2.28 -14.40 -3.84
C GLN A 134 -0.89 -14.86 -4.27
#